data_AF-A0A1F6PX22-F1
#
_entry.id   AF-A0A1F6PX22-F1
#
_cell.length_a   1.000
_cell.length_b   1.000
_cell.length_c   1.000
_cell.angle_alpha   90.00
_cell.angle_beta   90.00
_cell.angle_gamma   90.00
#
_symmetry.space_group_name_H-M   'P 1'
#
loop_
_entity.id
_entity.type
_entity.pdbx_description
1 polymer ?
#
loop_
_entity_poly.entity_id
_entity_poly.type
_entity_poly.pdbx_seq_one_letter_code
_entity_poly.pdbx_strand_id
1 'polypeptide(L)'
;MSYIREEVVGMGRDEYQKIQEVTKFFKKHVAKVGEKQAIKDLQKAINMLNKGRKDSLIEEKRPLKEDGILGEKTYASFGYICKNYTARLINKFIRRAAINNTIFETKNDKTINTEKNINKIYNNLRTQQEEMALWMKK
;
A
#
# COMPACT_ATOMS: atom_id res chain seq x y z
N MET A 1 23.00 -5.51 -19.98
CA MET A 1 21.88 -4.78 -19.33
C MET A 1 22.38 -4.20 -18.01
N SER A 2 23.02 -3.02 -18.05
CA SER A 2 23.82 -2.44 -16.97
C SER A 2 23.21 -1.16 -16.38
N TYR A 3 21.95 -1.21 -15.93
CA TYR A 3 21.24 -0.01 -15.47
C TYR A 3 20.51 -0.17 -14.12
N ILE A 4 21.02 -1.02 -13.22
CA ILE A 4 20.41 -1.20 -11.88
C ILE A 4 21.44 -1.08 -10.74
N ARG A 5 22.72 -0.75 -11.03
CA ARG A 5 23.78 -0.80 -9.99
C ARG A 5 24.18 0.53 -9.35
N GLU A 6 23.67 1.68 -9.78
CA GLU A 6 24.23 2.97 -9.32
C GLU A 6 23.36 3.75 -8.31
N GLU A 7 22.08 3.43 -8.09
CA GLU A 7 21.23 4.19 -7.15
C GLU A 7 21.14 3.62 -5.72
N VAL A 8 21.88 2.54 -5.40
CA VAL A 8 21.81 1.91 -4.06
C VAL A 8 22.81 2.52 -3.06
N VAL A 9 23.63 3.49 -3.48
CA VAL A 9 24.64 4.12 -2.63
C VAL A 9 24.02 5.23 -1.80
N GLY A 10 23.47 4.88 -0.63
CA GLY A 10 23.00 5.86 0.37
C GLY A 10 21.87 5.40 1.29
N MET A 11 21.33 4.20 1.08
CA MET A 11 20.20 3.69 1.87
C MET A 11 20.69 2.92 3.10
N GLY A 12 20.29 3.33 4.31
CA GLY A 12 20.60 2.60 5.54
C GLY A 12 19.96 1.20 5.53
N ARG A 13 20.59 0.20 6.17
CA ARG A 13 20.10 -1.19 6.21
C ARG A 13 18.63 -1.30 6.64
N ASP A 14 18.21 -0.44 7.57
CA ASP A 14 16.85 -0.41 8.12
C ASP A 14 15.81 0.06 7.08
N GLU A 15 16.20 1.00 6.20
CA GLU A 15 15.34 1.48 5.13
C GLU A 15 15.17 0.42 4.05
N TYR A 16 16.25 -0.29 3.71
CA TYR A 16 16.21 -1.40 2.76
C TYR A 16 15.32 -2.55 3.26
N GLN A 17 15.45 -2.96 4.52
CA GLN A 17 14.59 -4.01 5.11
C GLN A 17 13.11 -3.62 5.11
N LYS A 18 12.81 -2.36 5.44
CA LYS A 18 11.45 -1.82 5.42
C LYS A 18 10.86 -1.83 4.01
N ILE A 19 11.62 -1.45 2.99
CA ILE A 19 11.18 -1.55 1.59
C ILE A 19 10.86 -3.01 1.26
N GLN A 20 11.74 -3.96 1.63
CA GLN A 20 11.49 -5.38 1.39
C GLN A 20 10.22 -5.88 2.08
N GLU A 21 9.94 -5.46 3.31
CA GLU A 21 8.73 -5.82 4.05
C GLU A 21 7.46 -5.32 3.33
N VAL A 22 7.45 -4.05 2.95
CA VAL A 22 6.33 -3.44 2.24
C VAL A 22 6.16 -4.07 0.85
N THR A 23 7.25 -4.29 0.11
CA THR A 23 7.21 -4.95 -1.20
C THR A 23 6.71 -6.39 -1.10
N LYS A 24 7.11 -7.15 -0.07
CA LYS A 24 6.62 -8.52 0.16
C LYS A 24 5.12 -8.52 0.44
N PHE A 25 4.64 -7.59 1.26
CA PHE A 25 3.21 -7.40 1.51
C PHE A 25 2.47 -7.02 0.21
N PHE A 26 3.00 -6.06 -0.54
CA PHE A 26 2.40 -5.58 -1.78
C PHE A 26 2.32 -6.67 -2.86
N LYS A 27 3.35 -7.51 -3.00
CA LYS A 27 3.33 -8.67 -3.91
C LYS A 27 2.20 -9.65 -3.58
N LYS A 28 1.92 -9.91 -2.30
CA LYS A 28 0.77 -10.73 -1.89
C LYS A 28 -0.56 -10.08 -2.31
N HIS A 29 -0.66 -8.75 -2.19
CA HIS A 29 -1.84 -8.00 -2.63
C HIS A 29 -2.03 -8.08 -4.15
N VAL A 30 -0.98 -7.84 -4.93
CA VAL A 30 -0.97 -7.98 -6.39
C VAL A 30 -1.47 -9.37 -6.81
N ALA A 31 -0.99 -10.43 -6.17
CA ALA A 31 -1.42 -11.80 -6.47
C ALA A 31 -2.91 -12.06 -6.20
N LYS A 32 -3.58 -11.24 -5.38
CA LYS A 32 -5.00 -11.39 -5.02
C LYS A 32 -5.95 -10.56 -5.86
N VAL A 33 -5.55 -9.34 -6.23
CA VAL A 33 -6.44 -8.37 -6.91
C VAL A 33 -5.98 -7.99 -8.31
N GLY A 34 -4.83 -8.49 -8.75
CA GLY A 34 -4.18 -8.07 -9.99
C GLY A 34 -3.39 -6.78 -9.84
N GLU A 35 -2.41 -6.60 -10.73
CA GLU A 35 -1.45 -5.50 -10.67
C GLU A 35 -2.11 -4.12 -10.72
N LYS A 36 -3.00 -3.89 -11.69
CA LYS A 36 -3.66 -2.59 -11.87
C LYS A 36 -4.44 -2.15 -10.62
N GLN A 37 -5.20 -3.05 -10.01
CA GLN A 37 -5.97 -2.72 -8.81
C GLN A 37 -5.06 -2.51 -7.61
N ALA A 38 -4.03 -3.35 -7.45
CA ALA A 38 -3.06 -3.17 -6.38
C ALA A 38 -2.34 -1.81 -6.48
N ILE A 39 -1.97 -1.36 -7.68
CA ILE A 39 -1.34 -0.05 -7.88
C ILE A 39 -2.32 1.09 -7.53
N LYS A 40 -3.59 0.99 -7.91
CA LYS A 40 -4.61 1.98 -7.49
C LYS A 40 -4.74 2.06 -5.98
N ASP A 41 -4.75 0.90 -5.30
CA ASP A 41 -4.81 0.83 -3.85
C ASP A 41 -3.55 1.46 -3.22
N LEU A 42 -2.37 1.25 -3.81
CA LEU A 42 -1.13 1.91 -3.37
C LEU A 42 -1.19 3.42 -3.56
N GLN A 43 -1.59 3.91 -4.74
CA GLN A 43 -1.73 5.33 -5.03
C GLN A 43 -2.71 6.00 -4.05
N LYS A 44 -3.84 5.35 -3.78
CA LYS A 44 -4.83 5.81 -2.80
C LYS A 44 -4.28 5.77 -1.37
N ALA A 45 -3.50 4.76 -1.00
CA ALA A 45 -2.84 4.69 0.30
C ALA A 45 -1.83 5.84 0.50
N ILE A 46 -1.01 6.13 -0.51
CA ILE A 46 -0.09 7.27 -0.52
C ILE A 46 -0.88 8.58 -0.37
N ASN A 47 -1.96 8.75 -1.13
CA ASN A 47 -2.84 9.92 -1.01
C ASN A 47 -3.43 10.07 0.39
N MET A 48 -3.85 8.98 1.03
CA MET A 48 -4.36 8.99 2.40
C MET A 48 -3.27 9.33 3.43
N LEU A 49 -2.05 8.85 3.24
CA LEU A 49 -0.89 9.21 4.07
C LEU A 49 -0.50 10.69 3.89
N ASN A 50 -0.72 11.25 2.70
CA ASN A 50 -0.45 12.64 2.35
C ASN A 50 -1.51 13.64 2.86
N LYS A 51 -2.80 13.29 2.79
CA LYS A 51 -3.94 14.20 3.05
C LYS A 51 -4.24 14.47 4.54
N GLY A 52 -3.22 14.79 5.34
CA GLY A 52 -3.44 15.09 6.76
C GLY A 52 -2.31 15.77 7.51
N ARG A 53 -1.21 16.14 6.85
CA ARG A 53 -0.10 16.83 7.51
C ARG A 53 0.24 18.11 6.76
N LYS A 54 0.05 19.26 7.43
CA LYS A 54 0.71 20.52 7.02
C LYS A 54 2.24 20.34 6.98
N ASP A 55 2.73 19.38 7.78
CA ASP A 55 4.12 18.95 7.88
C ASP A 55 4.36 17.60 7.19
N SER A 56 3.59 17.28 6.13
CA SER A 56 3.86 16.07 5.36
C SER A 56 5.26 16.19 4.79
N LEU A 57 6.11 15.26 5.18
CA LEU A 57 7.47 15.20 4.69
C LEU A 57 7.46 14.98 3.17
N ILE A 58 6.42 14.36 2.58
CA ILE A 58 6.34 14.02 1.15
C ILE A 58 6.34 15.31 0.29
N GLU A 59 7.40 15.51 -0.49
CA GLU A 59 7.61 16.69 -1.35
C GLU A 59 6.43 16.94 -2.30
N GLU A 60 5.76 15.87 -2.75
CA GLU A 60 4.65 15.98 -3.69
C GLU A 60 3.33 16.24 -2.94
N LYS A 61 3.07 17.53 -2.65
CA LYS A 61 1.81 18.02 -2.06
C LYS A 61 0.56 17.74 -2.90
N ARG A 62 0.73 17.36 -4.17
CA ARG A 62 -0.37 17.05 -5.08
C ARG A 62 -0.74 15.57 -4.97
N PRO A 63 -2.03 15.24 -4.84
CA PRO A 63 -2.47 13.84 -4.85
C PRO A 63 -2.04 13.13 -6.14
N LEU A 64 -1.58 11.89 -6.01
CA LEU A 64 -1.37 10.98 -7.13
C LEU A 64 -2.71 10.71 -7.82
N LYS A 65 -2.66 10.58 -9.14
CA LYS A 65 -3.76 10.03 -9.92
C LYS A 65 -3.88 8.53 -9.62
N GLU A 66 -5.09 8.07 -9.31
CA GLU A 66 -5.37 6.66 -8.96
C GLU A 66 -5.70 5.84 -10.24
N ASP A 67 -4.79 5.84 -11.21
CA ASP A 67 -4.97 5.23 -12.53
C ASP A 67 -4.45 3.78 -12.64
N GLY A 68 -3.74 3.30 -11.62
CA GLY A 68 -3.13 1.97 -11.61
C GLY A 68 -1.85 1.89 -12.42
N ILE A 69 -1.22 3.03 -12.75
CA ILE A 69 0.07 3.09 -13.45
C ILE A 69 1.19 3.40 -12.46
N LEU A 70 2.17 2.51 -12.38
CA LEU A 70 3.37 2.74 -11.57
C LEU A 70 4.36 3.66 -12.31
N GLY A 71 3.98 4.93 -12.47
CA GLY A 71 4.86 5.95 -13.03
C GLY A 71 5.87 6.51 -12.03
N GLU A 72 6.77 7.36 -12.51
CA GLU A 72 7.85 7.98 -11.72
C GLU A 72 7.35 8.64 -10.43
N LYS A 73 6.22 9.37 -10.49
CA LYS A 73 5.61 10.02 -9.32
C LYS A 73 5.16 9.02 -8.24
N THR A 74 4.54 7.92 -8.66
CA THR A 74 4.10 6.86 -7.74
C THR A 74 5.33 6.20 -7.10
N TYR A 75 6.38 5.95 -7.89
CA TYR A 75 7.62 5.36 -7.41
C TYR A 75 8.38 6.27 -6.43
N ALA A 76 8.55 7.55 -6.78
CA ALA A 76 9.18 8.55 -5.91
C ALA A 76 8.40 8.70 -4.59
N SER A 77 7.08 8.81 -4.66
CA SER A 77 6.22 8.86 -3.47
C SER A 77 6.31 7.58 -2.63
N PHE A 78 6.46 6.42 -3.26
CA PHE A 78 6.67 5.14 -2.56
C PHE A 78 7.99 5.12 -1.79
N GLY A 79 9.10 5.52 -2.43
CA GLY A 79 10.39 5.66 -1.76
C GLY A 79 10.30 6.64 -0.58
N TYR A 80 9.58 7.74 -0.76
CA TYR A 80 9.37 8.73 0.28
C TYR A 80 8.60 8.18 1.49
N ILE A 81 7.46 7.50 1.27
CA ILE A 81 6.72 6.90 2.38
C ILE A 81 7.57 5.85 3.09
N CYS A 82 8.38 5.09 2.34
CA CYS A 82 9.28 4.11 2.92
C CYS A 82 10.33 4.80 3.78
N LYS A 83 10.88 5.96 3.43
CA LYS A 83 11.79 6.71 4.31
C LYS A 83 11.15 7.11 5.63
N ASN A 84 9.90 7.57 5.60
CA ASN A 84 9.31 8.35 6.69
C ASN A 84 8.28 7.61 7.56
N TYR A 85 7.78 6.47 7.10
CA TYR A 85 6.76 5.70 7.81
C TYR A 85 7.22 4.27 8.07
N THR A 86 6.69 3.65 9.13
CA THR A 86 6.93 2.23 9.39
C THR A 86 6.22 1.36 8.35
N ALA A 87 6.80 0.21 8.00
CA ALA A 87 6.16 -0.76 7.11
C ALA A 87 4.75 -1.14 7.58
N ARG A 88 4.57 -1.32 8.90
CA ARG A 88 3.27 -1.56 9.53
C ARG A 88 2.24 -0.48 9.18
N LEU A 89 2.62 0.80 9.27
CA LEU A 89 1.70 1.89 8.95
C LEU A 89 1.37 1.91 7.46
N ILE A 90 2.37 1.74 6.59
CA ILE A 90 2.18 1.70 5.13
C ILE A 90 1.21 0.56 4.76
N ASN A 91 1.45 -0.64 5.25
CA ASN A 91 0.60 -1.82 4.99
C ASN A 91 -0.84 -1.62 5.49
N LYS A 92 -1.02 -0.96 6.64
CA LYS A 92 -2.34 -0.58 7.15
C LYS A 92 -3.09 0.35 6.19
N PHE A 93 -2.39 1.33 5.60
CA PHE A 93 -3.00 2.25 4.65
C PHE A 93 -3.30 1.61 3.30
N ILE A 94 -2.45 0.69 2.81
CA ILE A 94 -2.74 -0.12 1.61
C ILE A 94 -4.05 -0.91 1.80
N ARG A 95 -4.25 -1.55 2.96
CA ARG A 95 -5.52 -2.22 3.28
C ARG A 95 -6.71 -1.27 3.27
N ARG A 96 -6.56 -0.12 3.94
CA ARG A 96 -7.63 0.87 4.03
C ARG A 96 -8.00 1.39 2.65
N ALA A 97 -7.02 1.60 1.78
CA ALA A 97 -7.23 1.99 0.40
C ALA A 97 -7.97 0.90 -0.39
N ALA A 98 -7.55 -0.37 -0.29
CA ALA A 98 -8.22 -1.49 -0.93
C ALA A 98 -9.70 -1.62 -0.52
N ILE A 99 -10.00 -1.44 0.77
CA ILE A 99 -11.38 -1.42 1.29
C ILE A 99 -12.16 -0.24 0.70
N ASN A 100 -11.57 0.97 0.68
CA ASN A 100 -12.24 2.16 0.13
C ASN A 100 -12.52 2.02 -1.37
N ASN A 101 -11.56 1.51 -2.14
CA ASN A 101 -11.75 1.29 -3.57
C ASN A 101 -12.83 0.24 -3.81
N THR A 102 -12.83 -0.86 -3.04
CA THR A 102 -13.89 -1.87 -3.12
C THR A 102 -15.27 -1.25 -2.86
N ILE A 103 -15.44 -0.52 -1.74
CA ILE A 103 -16.71 0.15 -1.43
C ILE A 103 -17.13 1.09 -2.56
N PHE A 104 -16.19 1.90 -3.07
CA PHE A 104 -16.51 2.89 -4.08
C PHE A 104 -16.88 2.27 -5.43
N GLU A 105 -16.22 1.17 -5.82
CA GLU A 105 -16.47 0.44 -7.06
C GLU A 105 -17.80 -0.30 -7.02
N THR A 106 -18.20 -0.81 -5.86
CA THR A 106 -19.41 -1.64 -5.72
C THR A 106 -20.63 -0.88 -5.18
N LYS A 107 -20.49 0.38 -4.74
CA LYS A 107 -21.58 1.17 -4.11
C LYS A 107 -22.88 1.24 -4.91
N ASN A 108 -22.79 1.20 -6.23
CA ASN A 108 -23.93 1.33 -7.14
C ASN A 108 -24.42 -0.02 -7.68
N ASP A 109 -23.70 -1.11 -7.41
CA ASP A 109 -24.04 -2.44 -7.89
C ASP A 109 -24.55 -3.31 -6.75
N LYS A 110 -25.89 -3.44 -6.68
CA LYS A 110 -26.59 -4.23 -5.66
C LYS A 110 -26.41 -5.74 -5.83
N THR A 111 -25.87 -6.20 -6.96
CA THR A 111 -25.61 -7.63 -7.20
C THR A 111 -24.31 -8.08 -6.53
N ILE A 112 -23.43 -7.14 -6.18
CA ILE A 112 -22.14 -7.42 -5.56
C ILE A 112 -22.27 -7.38 -4.04
N ASN A 113 -21.92 -8.49 -3.38
CA ASN A 113 -21.77 -8.53 -1.93
C ASN A 113 -20.47 -7.84 -1.50
N THR A 114 -20.55 -6.51 -1.32
CA THR A 114 -19.45 -5.64 -0.91
C THR A 114 -18.83 -6.07 0.41
N GLU A 115 -19.66 -6.44 1.39
CA GLU A 115 -19.20 -6.86 2.73
C GLU A 115 -18.37 -8.14 2.67
N LYS A 116 -18.80 -9.13 1.89
CA LYS A 116 -18.03 -10.35 1.63
C LYS A 116 -16.67 -10.04 1.01
N ASN A 117 -16.58 -9.06 0.11
CA ASN A 117 -15.32 -8.64 -0.50
C ASN A 117 -14.42 -7.92 0.50
N ILE A 118 -14.96 -7.05 1.35
CA ILE A 118 -14.23 -6.40 2.44
C ILE A 118 -13.65 -7.46 3.40
N ASN A 119 -14.44 -8.45 3.80
CA ASN A 119 -14.00 -9.53 4.68
C ASN A 119 -12.86 -10.36 4.06
N LYS A 120 -12.91 -10.62 2.74
CA LYS A 120 -11.80 -11.25 2.02
C LYS A 120 -10.53 -10.41 2.10
N ILE A 121 -10.62 -9.09 1.92
CA ILE A 121 -9.46 -8.18 2.01
C ILE A 121 -8.87 -8.21 3.42
N TYR A 122 -9.71 -8.14 4.47
CA TYR A 122 -9.26 -8.24 5.86
C TYR A 122 -8.48 -9.53 6.14
N ASN A 123 -8.99 -10.66 5.66
CA ASN A 123 -8.36 -11.96 5.87
C ASN A 123 -7.07 -12.13 5.05
N ASN A 124 -7.06 -11.66 3.80
CA ASN A 124 -5.91 -11.82 2.90
C ASN A 124 -4.73 -10.91 3.25
N LEU A 125 -5.00 -9.74 3.83
CA LEU A 125 -4.00 -8.71 4.12
C LEU A 125 -3.74 -8.55 5.62
N ARG A 126 -4.00 -9.60 6.40
CA ARG A 126 -3.76 -9.61 7.84
C ARG A 126 -2.26 -9.41 8.13
N THR A 127 -1.94 -8.60 9.14
CA THR A 127 -0.56 -8.38 9.60
C THR A 127 -0.10 -9.53 10.50
N GLN A 128 1.20 -9.78 10.60
CA GLN A 128 1.75 -10.84 11.47
C GLN A 128 1.32 -10.68 12.94
N GLN A 129 1.21 -9.45 13.46
CA GLN A 129 0.69 -9.20 14.82
C GLN A 129 -0.78 -9.61 14.98
N GLU A 130 -1.61 -9.38 13.96
CA GLU A 130 -3.03 -9.81 13.96
C GLU A 130 -3.19 -11.32 13.77
N GLU A 131 -2.22 -11.98 13.13
CA GLU A 131 -2.13 -13.45 13.08
C GLU A 131 -1.74 -14.00 14.45
N MET A 132 -0.66 -13.50 15.07
CA MET A 132 -0.22 -13.90 16.40
C MET A 132 -1.29 -13.66 17.49
N ALA A 133 -1.99 -12.53 17.44
CA ALA A 133 -3.09 -12.23 18.36
C ALA A 133 -4.31 -13.16 18.18
N LEU A 134 -4.47 -13.79 17.01
CA LEU A 134 -5.49 -14.83 16.79
C LEU A 134 -5.07 -16.15 17.44
N TRP A 135 -3.79 -16.50 17.33
CA TRP A 135 -3.23 -17.71 17.94
C TRP A 135 -3.21 -17.65 19.48
N MET A 136 -3.08 -16.46 20.07
CA MET A 136 -3.16 -16.28 21.52
C MET A 136 -4.59 -16.26 22.10
N LYS A 137 -5.62 -16.33 21.24
CA LYS A 137 -7.04 -16.36 21.65
C LYS A 137 -7.72 -17.71 21.45
N LYS A 138 -6.97 -18.73 21.01
CA LYS A 138 -7.41 -20.12 20.89
C LYS A 138 -6.77 -20.93 22.00
#